data_AF-A0A7S2AVN1-F1
#
_entry.id   AF-A0A7S2AVN1-F1
#
_cell.length_a   1.000
_cell.length_b   1.000
_cell.length_c   1.000
_cell.angle_alpha   90.00
_cell.angle_beta   90.00
_cell.angle_gamma   90.00
#
_symmetry.space_group_name_H-M   'P 1'
#
loop_
_entity.id
_entity.type
_entity.pdbx_description
1 polymer ?
#
loop_
_entity_poly.entity_id
_entity_poly.type
_entity_poly.pdbx_seq_one_letter_code
_entity_poly.pdbx_strand_id
1 'polypeptide(L)'
;GDFDPDKMYKDTKLCNILFTYELARRLTAAGIAPSDISVNTYGPGLITQSGFFRYQNPLFVGLFDFFARNVFRVTESVEGGGALLASMAANPEYYGGSSGYWNNELSGFGGHAFTAMRTSAESYDEDKAARLYDISARLVGVDVNAAEKATVDALRQPKEEEAIALAM
;
A
#
# COMPACT_ATOMS: atom_id res chain seq x y z
N GLY A 1 12.61 24.03 -8.67
CA GLY A 1 11.50 24.68 -7.97
C GLY A 1 11.85 24.77 -6.52
N ASP A 2 11.16 25.65 -5.79
CA ASP A 2 11.36 25.82 -4.35
C ASP A 2 10.86 24.58 -3.58
N PHE A 3 11.35 24.41 -2.35
CA PHE A 3 10.93 23.34 -1.48
C PHE A 3 9.47 23.53 -1.03
N ASP A 4 8.64 22.51 -1.26
CA ASP A 4 7.24 22.46 -0.84
C ASP A 4 6.98 21.16 -0.05
N PRO A 5 6.81 21.23 1.28
CA PRO A 5 6.66 20.03 2.12
C PRO A 5 5.36 19.27 1.84
N ASP A 6 4.28 19.96 1.49
CA ASP A 6 2.99 19.33 1.22
C ASP A 6 3.02 18.58 -0.11
N LYS A 7 3.64 19.19 -1.13
CA LYS A 7 3.89 18.50 -2.39
C LYS A 7 4.80 17.30 -2.18
N MET A 8 5.89 17.44 -1.43
CA MET A 8 6.81 16.32 -1.16
C MET A 8 6.09 15.15 -0.47
N TYR A 9 5.24 15.44 0.52
CA TYR A 9 4.44 14.39 1.14
C TYR A 9 3.54 13.68 0.13
N LYS A 10 2.82 14.42 -0.74
CA LYS A 10 1.97 13.83 -1.79
C LYS A 10 2.78 13.00 -2.78
N ASP A 11 3.94 13.49 -3.20
CA ASP A 11 4.87 12.77 -4.08
C ASP A 11 5.28 11.43 -3.42
N THR A 12 5.57 11.41 -2.10
CA THR A 12 5.89 10.14 -1.41
C THR A 12 4.73 9.15 -1.42
N LYS A 13 3.47 9.62 -1.35
CA LYS A 13 2.30 8.74 -1.41
C LYS A 13 2.05 8.20 -2.81
N LEU A 14 2.29 9.01 -3.83
CA LEU A 14 2.29 8.57 -5.21
C LEU A 14 3.39 7.51 -5.45
N CYS A 15 4.59 7.70 -4.90
CA CYS A 15 5.67 6.73 -4.99
C CYS A 15 5.28 5.35 -4.43
N ASN A 16 4.52 5.29 -3.33
CA ASN A 16 4.04 4.01 -2.80
C ASN A 16 3.16 3.26 -3.81
N ILE A 17 2.27 3.95 -4.52
CA ILE A 17 1.38 3.34 -5.52
C ILE A 17 2.17 2.90 -6.75
N LEU A 18 3.04 3.76 -7.26
CA LEU A 18 3.94 3.45 -8.38
C LEU A 18 4.81 2.23 -8.07
N PHE A 19 5.36 2.16 -6.85
CA PHE A 19 6.13 1.01 -6.37
C PHE A 19 5.29 -0.28 -6.35
N THR A 20 4.06 -0.23 -5.81
CA THR A 20 3.14 -1.38 -5.80
C THR A 20 2.91 -1.91 -7.21
N TYR A 21 2.60 -1.03 -8.18
CA TYR A 21 2.32 -1.45 -9.56
C TYR A 21 3.55 -2.00 -10.28
N GLU A 22 4.73 -1.38 -10.11
CA GLU A 22 5.98 -1.91 -10.68
C GLU A 22 6.32 -3.27 -10.10
N LEU A 23 6.26 -3.42 -8.77
CA LEU A 23 6.58 -4.67 -8.09
C LEU A 23 5.65 -5.79 -8.55
N ALA A 24 4.35 -5.53 -8.66
CA ALA A 24 3.40 -6.52 -9.15
C ALA A 24 3.68 -6.97 -10.60
N ARG A 25 4.03 -6.03 -11.49
CA ARG A 25 4.43 -6.35 -12.87
C ARG A 25 5.70 -7.19 -12.92
N ARG A 26 6.72 -6.84 -12.12
CA ARG A 26 7.98 -7.58 -12.07
C ARG A 26 7.81 -8.99 -11.54
N LEU A 27 7.05 -9.17 -10.46
CA LEU A 27 6.71 -10.49 -9.94
C LEU A 27 5.99 -11.35 -11.00
N THR A 28 5.03 -10.75 -11.71
CA THR A 28 4.32 -11.44 -12.80
C THR A 28 5.28 -11.82 -13.93
N ALA A 29 6.18 -10.92 -14.35
CA ALA A 29 7.19 -11.19 -15.36
C ALA A 29 8.20 -12.28 -14.94
N ALA A 30 8.47 -12.40 -13.64
CA ALA A 30 9.27 -13.46 -13.05
C ALA A 30 8.53 -14.81 -12.92
N GLY A 31 7.26 -14.88 -13.34
CA GLY A 31 6.44 -16.08 -13.29
C GLY A 31 5.79 -16.37 -11.93
N ILE A 32 5.74 -15.38 -11.04
CA ILE A 32 5.06 -15.46 -9.74
C ILE A 32 3.61 -15.03 -9.93
N ALA A 33 2.67 -15.91 -9.64
CA ALA A 33 1.25 -15.60 -9.79
C ALA A 33 0.77 -14.69 -8.64
N PRO A 34 -0.25 -13.84 -8.86
CA PRO A 34 -0.89 -13.06 -7.80
C PRO A 34 -1.43 -13.90 -6.62
N SER A 35 -1.72 -15.19 -6.86
CA SER A 35 -2.12 -16.15 -5.82
C SER A 35 -0.95 -16.64 -4.97
N ASP A 36 0.29 -16.56 -5.47
CA ASP A 36 1.50 -16.86 -4.70
C ASP A 36 1.93 -15.65 -3.87
N ILE A 37 2.00 -14.47 -4.51
CA ILE A 37 2.30 -13.19 -3.86
C ILE A 37 1.38 -12.11 -4.42
N SER A 38 0.58 -11.50 -3.54
CA SER A 38 -0.21 -10.30 -3.86
C SER A 38 0.50 -9.04 -3.36
N VAL A 39 0.44 -7.97 -4.15
CA VAL A 39 1.06 -6.69 -3.82
C VAL A 39 0.02 -5.60 -4.00
N ASN A 40 -0.42 -5.01 -2.89
CA ASN A 40 -1.51 -4.05 -2.88
C ASN A 40 -1.15 -2.80 -2.06
N THR A 41 -1.85 -1.70 -2.31
CA THR A 41 -1.72 -0.45 -1.56
C THR A 41 -2.93 -0.24 -0.65
N TYR A 42 -2.70 0.29 0.55
CA TYR A 42 -3.74 0.51 1.56
C TYR A 42 -3.80 1.97 2.04
N GLY A 43 -5.00 2.54 2.07
CA GLY A 43 -5.34 3.83 2.67
C GLY A 43 -6.28 3.65 3.87
N PRO A 44 -5.87 4.01 5.10
CA PRO A 44 -6.68 3.78 6.30
C PRO A 44 -7.78 4.83 6.54
N GLY A 45 -7.92 5.82 5.65
CA GLY A 45 -8.71 7.02 5.92
C GLY A 45 -8.00 8.02 6.84
N LEU A 46 -8.75 9.01 7.34
CA LEU A 46 -8.20 10.07 8.19
C LEU A 46 -8.10 9.61 9.65
N ILE A 47 -6.90 9.32 10.14
CA ILE A 47 -6.67 8.94 11.55
C ILE A 47 -5.93 10.06 12.27
N THR A 48 -6.67 10.96 12.92
CA THR A 48 -6.11 12.11 13.66
C THR A 48 -5.36 11.70 14.92
N GLN A 49 -5.73 10.57 15.53
CA GLN A 49 -5.15 10.06 16.78
C GLN A 49 -3.85 9.24 16.58
N SER A 50 -3.41 9.01 15.35
CA SER A 50 -2.16 8.29 15.02
C SER A 50 -0.88 9.06 15.40
N GLY A 51 -1.04 10.31 15.84
CA GLY A 51 0.06 11.25 16.01
C GLY A 51 0.60 11.78 14.68
N PHE A 52 -0.05 11.55 13.54
CA PHE A 52 0.40 12.07 12.24
C PHE A 52 0.65 13.59 12.26
N PHE A 53 -0.17 14.34 13.01
CA PHE A 53 -0.07 15.79 13.16
C PHE A 53 0.75 16.26 14.38
N ARG A 54 1.56 15.40 15.02
CA ARG A 54 2.22 15.68 16.32
C ARG A 54 3.16 16.91 16.33
N TYR A 55 3.67 17.33 15.17
CA TYR A 55 4.55 18.49 15.03
C TYR A 55 3.83 19.75 14.53
N GLN A 56 2.52 19.67 14.32
CA GLN A 56 1.69 20.83 13.98
C GLN A 56 1.30 21.59 15.25
N ASN A 57 0.79 22.82 15.09
CA ASN A 57 0.34 23.63 16.22
C ASN A 57 -0.71 22.85 17.06
N PRO A 58 -0.47 22.60 18.36
CA PRO A 58 -1.30 21.70 19.15
C PRO A 58 -2.74 22.22 19.36
N LEU A 59 -2.94 23.54 19.41
CA LEU A 59 -4.28 24.13 19.50
C LEU A 59 -5.05 23.91 18.20
N PHE A 60 -4.39 24.10 17.06
CA PHE A 60 -4.98 23.82 15.75
C PHE A 60 -5.33 22.34 15.59
N VAL A 61 -4.40 21.45 15.94
CA VAL A 61 -4.62 20.00 15.88
C VAL A 61 -5.78 19.59 16.77
N GLY A 62 -5.84 20.07 18.02
CA GLY A 62 -6.93 19.76 18.94
C GLY A 62 -8.29 20.25 18.42
N LEU A 63 -8.35 21.46 17.85
CA LEU A 63 -9.58 22.00 17.26
C LEU A 63 -10.01 21.19 16.03
N PHE A 64 -9.08 20.94 15.11
CA PHE A 64 -9.31 20.13 13.91
C PHE A 64 -9.81 18.74 14.27
N ASP A 65 -9.14 18.07 15.22
CA ASP A 65 -9.47 16.74 15.71
C ASP A 65 -10.85 16.69 16.40
N PHE A 66 -11.21 17.75 17.14
CA PHE A 66 -12.56 17.86 17.71
C PHE A 66 -13.63 17.92 16.62
N PHE A 67 -13.48 18.79 15.62
CA PHE A 67 -14.45 18.92 14.53
C PHE A 67 -14.49 17.68 13.63
N ALA A 68 -13.34 17.16 13.24
CA ALA A 68 -13.23 16.00 12.37
C ALA A 68 -13.90 14.76 12.98
N ARG A 69 -13.72 14.53 14.29
CA ARG A 69 -14.32 13.38 15.00
C ARG A 69 -15.78 13.60 15.38
N ASN A 70 -16.11 14.74 16.00
CA ASN A 70 -17.39 14.91 16.68
C ASN A 70 -18.46 15.58 15.83
N VAL A 71 -18.04 16.46 14.90
CA VAL A 71 -18.98 17.24 14.08
C VAL A 71 -19.14 16.61 12.71
N PHE A 72 -18.02 16.40 12.01
CA PHE A 72 -18.04 15.85 10.65
C PHE A 72 -17.98 14.32 10.63
N ARG A 73 -17.48 13.70 11.71
CA ARG A 73 -17.38 12.24 11.88
C ARG A 73 -16.60 11.58 10.73
N VAL A 74 -15.59 12.27 10.20
CA VAL A 74 -14.82 11.85 9.02
C VAL A 74 -13.57 11.03 9.36
N THR A 75 -13.32 10.82 10.63
CA THR A 75 -12.11 10.16 11.12
C THR A 75 -12.30 8.67 11.31
N GLU A 76 -11.24 7.93 11.11
CA GLU A 76 -11.09 6.54 11.54
C GLU A 76 -10.22 6.47 12.81
N SER A 77 -10.42 5.41 13.59
CA SER A 77 -9.63 5.03 14.77
C SER A 77 -8.33 4.32 14.37
N VAL A 78 -7.34 4.32 15.28
CA VAL A 78 -6.09 3.56 15.05
C VAL A 78 -6.38 2.07 14.98
N GLU A 79 -7.23 1.58 15.87
CA GLU A 79 -7.64 0.18 15.97
C GLU A 79 -8.43 -0.27 14.74
N GLY A 80 -9.38 0.54 14.26
CA GLY A 80 -10.17 0.25 13.07
C GLY A 80 -9.31 0.20 11.80
N GLY A 81 -8.45 1.21 11.60
CA GLY A 81 -7.49 1.21 10.50
C GLY A 81 -6.50 0.03 10.56
N GLY A 82 -6.10 -0.40 11.76
CA GLY A 82 -5.29 -1.60 11.95
C GLY A 82 -6.05 -2.89 11.64
N ALA A 83 -7.30 -2.99 12.05
CA ALA A 83 -8.15 -4.15 11.81
C ALA A 83 -8.42 -4.37 10.32
N LEU A 84 -8.65 -3.29 9.55
CA LEU A 84 -8.80 -3.37 8.09
C LEU A 84 -7.50 -3.85 7.41
N LEU A 85 -6.34 -3.34 7.82
CA LEU A 85 -5.05 -3.80 7.30
C LEU A 85 -4.81 -5.28 7.61
N ALA A 86 -5.08 -5.70 8.85
CA ALA A 86 -4.95 -7.10 9.26
C ALA A 86 -5.90 -8.01 8.47
N SER A 87 -7.15 -7.58 8.28
CA SER A 87 -8.13 -8.29 7.45
C SER A 87 -7.64 -8.44 6.01
N MET A 88 -7.11 -7.35 5.43
CA MET A 88 -6.56 -7.33 4.08
C MET A 88 -5.38 -8.28 3.90
N ALA A 89 -4.45 -8.29 4.86
CA ALA A 89 -3.30 -9.19 4.83
C ALA A 89 -3.69 -10.67 5.03
N ALA A 90 -4.70 -10.94 5.85
CA ALA A 90 -5.10 -12.31 6.20
C ALA A 90 -6.08 -12.96 5.20
N ASN A 91 -6.73 -12.17 4.34
CA ASN A 91 -7.75 -12.67 3.41
C ASN A 91 -7.47 -12.24 1.95
N PRO A 92 -6.30 -12.59 1.38
CA PRO A 92 -5.89 -12.13 0.05
C PRO A 92 -6.88 -12.51 -1.07
N GLU A 93 -7.56 -13.66 -0.94
CA GLU A 93 -8.61 -14.13 -1.84
C GLU A 93 -9.79 -13.14 -1.94
N TYR A 94 -10.17 -12.52 -0.81
CA TYR A 94 -11.31 -11.60 -0.73
C TYR A 94 -10.99 -10.21 -1.27
N TYR A 95 -9.77 -9.74 -1.01
CA TYR A 95 -9.30 -8.42 -1.45
C TYR A 95 -8.68 -8.42 -2.86
N GLY A 96 -8.93 -9.50 -3.61
CA GLY A 96 -8.91 -9.54 -5.07
C GLY A 96 -7.59 -9.13 -5.71
N GLY A 97 -6.70 -10.10 -5.89
CA GLY A 97 -5.55 -9.98 -6.80
C GLY A 97 -4.39 -9.12 -6.28
N SER A 98 -3.57 -8.70 -7.24
CA SER A 98 -2.38 -7.86 -7.04
C SER A 98 -2.56 -6.56 -7.82
N SER A 99 -1.90 -5.49 -7.39
CA SER A 99 -2.04 -4.11 -7.91
C SER A 99 -3.33 -3.37 -7.53
N GLY A 100 -4.02 -3.78 -6.47
CA GLY A 100 -5.19 -3.08 -5.94
C GLY A 100 -4.82 -1.89 -5.06
N TYR A 101 -5.63 -0.84 -5.09
CA TYR A 101 -5.63 0.23 -4.07
C TYR A 101 -6.92 0.14 -3.27
N TRP A 102 -6.79 -0.18 -1.99
CA TRP A 102 -7.89 -0.33 -1.04
C TRP A 102 -7.90 0.85 -0.08
N ASN A 103 -9.04 1.51 0.05
CA ASN A 103 -9.15 2.71 0.87
C ASN A 103 -10.38 2.64 1.78
N ASN A 104 -10.22 3.06 3.03
CA ASN A 104 -11.34 3.30 3.94
C ASN A 104 -11.90 4.69 3.68
N GLU A 105 -12.69 4.82 2.62
CA GLU A 105 -13.22 6.10 2.18
C GLU A 105 -14.44 6.53 3.00
N LEU A 106 -14.73 7.82 2.98
CA LEU A 106 -15.97 8.34 3.55
C LEU A 106 -17.16 7.92 2.70
N SER A 107 -18.11 7.24 3.33
CA SER A 107 -19.36 6.79 2.74
C SER A 107 -20.53 7.40 3.51
N GLY A 108 -21.09 8.47 2.94
CA GLY A 108 -22.16 9.24 3.59
C GLY A 108 -21.69 10.03 4.81
N PHE A 109 -22.66 10.54 5.58
CA PHE A 109 -22.36 11.35 6.76
C PHE A 109 -21.91 10.47 7.94
N GLY A 110 -20.62 10.49 8.23
CA GLY A 110 -20.03 9.79 9.37
C GLY A 110 -19.85 8.28 9.21
N GLY A 111 -20.01 7.76 7.99
CA GLY A 111 -19.74 6.38 7.66
C GLY A 111 -18.46 6.24 6.85
N HIS A 112 -17.86 5.05 6.91
CA HIS A 112 -16.75 4.66 6.06
C HIS A 112 -17.10 3.40 5.28
N ALA A 113 -16.57 3.28 4.08
CA ALA A 113 -16.63 2.08 3.28
C ALA A 113 -15.21 1.67 2.87
N PHE A 114 -14.82 0.46 3.24
CA PHE A 114 -13.56 -0.10 2.81
C PHE A 114 -13.71 -0.75 1.44
N THR A 115 -13.20 -0.09 0.39
CA THR A 115 -13.44 -0.49 -0.99
C THR A 115 -12.18 -0.36 -1.86
N ALA A 116 -12.16 -1.10 -2.97
CA ALA A 116 -11.17 -0.92 -4.01
C ALA A 116 -11.48 0.35 -4.81
N MET A 117 -10.47 1.19 -5.02
CA MET A 117 -10.64 2.48 -5.68
C MET A 117 -9.61 2.71 -6.78
N ARG A 118 -9.99 3.54 -7.75
CA ARG A 118 -9.05 4.06 -8.74
C ARG A 118 -8.18 5.16 -8.13
N THR A 119 -6.90 5.15 -8.46
CA THR A 119 -5.92 6.16 -8.02
C THR A 119 -5.81 7.29 -9.05
N SER A 120 -4.88 8.22 -8.83
CA SER A 120 -4.61 9.33 -9.76
C SER A 120 -4.25 8.84 -11.17
N ALA A 121 -4.40 9.68 -12.20
CA ALA A 121 -3.93 9.31 -13.55
C ALA A 121 -2.42 9.06 -13.59
N GLU A 122 -1.66 9.85 -12.81
CA GLU A 122 -0.20 9.77 -12.77
C GLU A 122 0.33 8.45 -12.19
N SER A 123 -0.41 7.82 -11.28
CA SER A 123 0.00 6.51 -10.71
C SER A 123 -0.03 5.37 -11.73
N TYR A 124 -0.64 5.56 -12.90
CA TYR A 124 -0.67 4.56 -13.98
C TYR A 124 0.44 4.78 -15.03
N ASP A 125 1.36 5.72 -14.80
CA ASP A 125 2.52 5.96 -15.67
C ASP A 125 3.59 4.88 -15.42
N GLU A 126 3.63 3.87 -16.31
CA GLU A 126 4.53 2.72 -16.18
C GLU A 126 6.01 3.12 -16.26
N ASP A 127 6.37 4.12 -17.09
CA ASP A 127 7.73 4.61 -17.21
C ASP A 127 8.20 5.28 -15.91
N LYS A 128 7.33 6.06 -15.27
CA LYS A 128 7.61 6.62 -13.94
C LYS A 128 7.75 5.53 -12.89
N ALA A 129 6.89 4.51 -12.92
CA ALA A 129 6.94 3.40 -11.98
C ALA A 129 8.27 2.63 -12.09
N ALA A 130 8.68 2.27 -13.31
CA ALA A 130 9.93 1.57 -13.58
C ALA A 130 11.14 2.40 -13.16
N ARG A 131 11.16 3.69 -13.53
CA ARG A 131 12.24 4.61 -13.18
C ARG A 131 12.34 4.83 -11.67
N LEU A 132 11.20 4.99 -10.98
CA LEU A 132 11.14 5.13 -9.53
C LEU A 132 11.76 3.90 -8.85
N TYR A 133 11.38 2.71 -9.28
CA TYR A 133 11.86 1.45 -8.70
C TYR A 133 13.37 1.29 -8.86
N ASP A 134 13.90 1.50 -10.06
CA ASP A 134 15.35 1.38 -10.33
C ASP A 134 16.18 2.43 -9.60
N ILE A 135 15.69 3.68 -9.51
CA ILE A 135 16.35 4.72 -8.71
C ILE A 135 16.32 4.35 -7.22
N SER A 136 15.17 3.91 -6.71
CA SER A 136 15.01 3.56 -5.30
C SER A 136 15.92 2.41 -4.92
N ALA A 137 15.98 1.35 -5.72
CA ALA A 137 16.87 0.22 -5.50
C ALA A 137 18.34 0.64 -5.43
N ARG A 138 18.80 1.50 -6.36
CA ARG A 138 20.16 2.05 -6.32
C ARG A 138 20.42 2.90 -5.08
N LEU A 139 19.45 3.71 -4.66
CA LEU A 139 19.59 4.57 -3.47
C LEU A 139 19.72 3.76 -2.18
N VAL A 140 19.05 2.61 -2.08
CA VAL A 140 19.12 1.73 -0.91
C VAL A 140 20.09 0.56 -1.04
N GLY A 141 20.82 0.46 -2.17
CA GLY A 141 21.82 -0.59 -2.41
C GLY A 141 21.24 -1.98 -2.64
N VAL A 142 20.01 -2.09 -3.15
CA VAL A 142 19.36 -3.37 -3.45
C VAL A 142 19.66 -3.79 -4.89
N ASP A 143 20.19 -5.00 -5.08
CA ASP A 143 20.24 -5.67 -6.39
C ASP A 143 18.89 -6.36 -6.65
N VAL A 144 18.11 -5.73 -7.53
CA VAL A 144 16.74 -6.17 -7.86
C VAL A 144 16.74 -7.53 -8.55
N ASN A 145 17.75 -7.83 -9.39
CA ASN A 145 17.82 -9.10 -10.10
C ASN A 145 18.14 -10.25 -9.14
N ALA A 146 19.04 -9.99 -8.18
CA ALA A 146 19.36 -10.96 -7.13
C ALA A 146 18.16 -11.22 -6.22
N ALA A 147 17.41 -10.17 -5.85
CA ALA A 147 16.21 -10.29 -5.03
C ALA A 147 15.11 -11.09 -5.73
N GLU A 148 14.81 -10.75 -6.99
CA GLU A 148 13.81 -11.46 -7.81
C GLU A 148 14.17 -12.95 -7.95
N LYS A 149 15.44 -13.26 -8.27
CA LYS A 149 15.90 -14.64 -8.38
C LYS A 149 15.72 -15.40 -7.05
N ALA A 150 16.10 -14.80 -5.93
CA ALA A 150 15.94 -15.41 -4.61
C ALA A 150 14.46 -15.68 -4.29
N THR A 151 13.55 -14.77 -4.64
CA THR A 151 12.10 -14.99 -4.44
C THR A 151 11.58 -16.14 -5.30
N VAL A 152 11.96 -16.22 -6.58
CA VAL A 152 11.55 -17.33 -7.46
C VAL A 152 12.07 -18.67 -6.95
N ASP A 153 13.34 -18.73 -6.54
CA ASP A 153 13.95 -19.94 -6.01
C ASP A 153 13.22 -20.41 -4.73
N ALA A 154 12.90 -19.48 -3.82
CA ALA A 154 12.20 -19.76 -2.56
C ALA A 154 10.75 -20.24 -2.75
N LEU A 155 10.04 -19.78 -3.78
CA LEU A 155 8.66 -20.22 -4.05
C LEU A 155 8.57 -21.57 -4.78
N ARG A 156 9.62 -21.98 -5.49
CA ARG A 156 9.67 -23.28 -6.18
C ARG A 156 9.93 -24.44 -5.22
N GLN A 157 10.86 -24.28 -4.29
CA GLN A 157 11.21 -25.30 -3.29
C GLN A 157 10.00 -25.93 -2.55
N PRO A 158 9.07 -25.15 -1.95
CA PRO A 158 7.95 -25.72 -1.21
C PRO A 158 6.98 -26.51 -2.10
N LYS A 159 6.80 -26.10 -3.37
CA LYS A 159 5.93 -26.82 -4.32
C LYS A 159 6.55 -28.16 -4.74
N GLU A 160 7.88 -28.24 -4.85
CA GLU A 160 8.59 -29.48 -5.15
C GLU A 160 8.52 -30.48 -3.98
N GLU A 161 8.69 -30.02 -2.75
CA GLU A 161 8.58 -30.86 -1.55
C GLU A 161 7.17 -31.44 -1.37
N GLU A 162 6.12 -30.63 -1.57
CA GLU A 162 4.73 -31.07 -1.50
C GLU A 162 4.39 -32.10 -2.60
N ALA A 163 4.90 -31.88 -3.83
CA ALA A 163 4.73 -32.83 -4.93
C ALA A 163 5.44 -34.18 -4.68
N ILE A 164 6.64 -34.15 -4.08
CA ILE A 164 7.36 -35.38 -3.70
C ILE A 164 6.61 -36.11 -2.58
N ALA A 165 6.12 -35.41 -1.56
CA ALA A 165 5.37 -36.00 -0.46
C ALA A 165 4.06 -36.67 -0.92
N LEU A 166 3.39 -36.11 -1.93
CA LEU A 166 2.18 -36.69 -2.52
C LEU A 166 2.46 -37.92 -3.42
N ALA A 167 3.71 -38.06 -3.89
CA ALA A 167 4.13 -39.15 -4.77
C ALA A 167 4.71 -40.38 -4.04
N MET A 168 4.85 -40.31 -2.70
CA MET A 168 5.30 -41.40 -1.82
C MET A 168 4.11 -42.06 -1.09
#